data_AF-A0A3S4GSM4-F1
#
_entry.id   AF-A0A3S4GSM4-F1
#
_cell.length_a   1.000
_cell.length_b   1.000
_cell.length_c   1.000
_cell.angle_alpha   90.00
_cell.angle_beta   90.00
_cell.angle_gamma   90.00
#
_symmetry.space_group_name_H-M   'P 1'
#
loop_
_entity.id
_entity.type
_entity.pdbx_description
1 polymer ?
#
loop_
_entity_poly.entity_id
_entity_poly.type
_entity_poly.pdbx_seq_one_letter_code
_entity_poly.pdbx_strand_id
1 'polypeptide(L)'
;MTLATSPKSLPRSLNAAGLLAALLLAGCVQTVPVSAPPPVAAAPAVPAVPPVAAPVLRPVAPAPVPAAPAIPAGPVDSRTGLHQAALISVTGDADSRFTVLFRPAQTDAGKISAAPAQLCRQAGRDLKDSRTNKPGAGSAMPGVQMMIVTCAAA
;
A
#
# COMPACT_ATOMS: atom_id res chain seq x y z
N MET A 1 -12.18 47.85 -37.81
CA MET A 1 -11.61 48.50 -36.60
C MET A 1 -10.48 47.61 -36.10
N THR A 2 -9.27 48.15 -36.18
CA THR A 2 -7.99 47.52 -35.85
C THR A 2 -7.68 47.74 -34.37
N LEU A 3 -7.04 46.77 -33.69
CA LEU A 3 -5.83 46.90 -32.84
C LEU A 3 -5.76 45.88 -31.69
N ALA A 4 -4.96 44.86 -31.94
CA ALA A 4 -3.92 44.27 -31.11
C ALA A 4 -3.71 44.77 -29.66
N THR A 5 -3.56 43.80 -28.75
CA THR A 5 -2.65 43.76 -27.58
C THR A 5 -2.59 42.29 -27.13
N SER A 6 -1.51 41.63 -26.71
CA SER A 6 -0.07 41.83 -26.68
C SER A 6 0.54 40.44 -26.40
N PRO A 7 1.72 40.08 -26.95
CA PRO A 7 2.41 38.82 -26.65
C PRO A 7 3.33 38.94 -25.41
N LYS A 8 3.91 37.79 -25.00
CA LYS A 8 5.25 37.61 -24.35
C LYS A 8 5.25 37.19 -22.86
N SER A 9 5.52 35.90 -22.65
CA SER A 9 6.64 35.45 -21.80
C SER A 9 6.90 33.94 -21.96
N LEU A 10 8.01 33.62 -22.63
CA LEU A 10 8.76 32.36 -22.54
C LEU A 10 9.69 32.43 -21.30
N PRO A 11 10.63 31.47 -21.09
CA PRO A 11 10.47 30.19 -20.40
C PRO A 11 11.41 30.11 -19.16
N ARG A 12 11.13 29.24 -18.19
CA ARG A 12 12.05 28.88 -17.09
C ARG A 12 11.38 27.73 -16.33
N SER A 13 11.99 26.60 -16.01
CA SER A 13 13.38 26.32 -15.69
C SER A 13 13.65 24.83 -15.77
N LEU A 14 14.89 24.48 -16.14
CA LEU A 14 15.52 23.19 -15.92
C LEU A 14 15.34 22.72 -14.47
N ASN A 15 15.05 21.44 -14.28
CA ASN A 15 15.43 20.71 -13.07
C ASN A 15 16.11 19.40 -13.49
N ALA A 16 17.42 19.50 -13.66
CA ALA A 16 18.34 18.38 -13.57
C ALA A 16 18.79 18.30 -12.11
N ALA A 17 18.38 17.27 -11.37
CA ALA A 17 19.07 16.74 -10.18
C ALA A 17 18.17 15.68 -9.55
N GLY A 18 18.64 14.43 -9.49
CA GLY A 18 18.00 13.41 -8.65
C GLY A 18 18.03 12.00 -9.20
N LEU A 19 19.18 11.52 -9.68
CA LEU A 19 19.38 10.10 -9.94
C LEU A 19 20.78 9.70 -9.49
N LEU A 20 20.91 9.60 -8.16
CA LEU A 20 22.11 9.16 -7.46
C LEU A 20 21.64 8.32 -6.25
N ALA A 21 21.15 7.12 -6.53
CA ALA A 21 20.85 6.10 -5.53
C ALA A 21 20.72 4.72 -6.20
N ALA A 22 21.77 4.29 -6.89
CA ALA A 22 21.96 2.91 -7.27
C ALA A 22 23.34 2.48 -6.75
N LEU A 23 23.44 1.24 -6.26
CA LEU A 23 24.66 0.57 -5.77
C LEU A 23 25.00 0.75 -4.28
N LEU A 24 24.12 0.29 -3.38
CA LEU A 24 24.51 -0.16 -2.04
C LEU A 24 23.81 -1.47 -1.67
N LEU A 25 24.08 -2.54 -2.42
CA LEU A 25 23.86 -3.92 -1.98
C LEU A 25 25.05 -4.79 -2.42
N ALA A 26 26.24 -4.42 -1.95
CA ALA A 26 27.39 -5.32 -1.95
C ALA A 26 27.35 -6.11 -0.64
N GLY A 27 27.05 -7.40 -0.75
CA GLY A 27 26.98 -8.33 0.38
C GLY A 27 28.32 -8.47 1.09
N CYS A 28 28.33 -8.20 2.39
CA CYS A 28 29.44 -8.56 3.27
C CYS A 28 29.32 -10.05 3.62
N VAL A 29 30.00 -10.90 2.86
CA VAL A 29 30.36 -12.26 3.29
C VAL A 29 31.47 -12.09 4.34
N GLN A 30 31.15 -12.34 5.62
CA GLN A 30 32.17 -12.44 6.67
C GLN A 30 32.41 -13.91 6.97
N THR A 31 33.48 -14.43 6.37
CA THR A 31 34.11 -15.71 6.72
C THR A 31 34.75 -15.58 8.09
N VAL A 32 34.25 -16.33 9.08
CA VAL A 32 34.85 -16.41 10.42
C VAL A 32 36.01 -17.42 10.39
N PRO A 33 37.24 -17.04 10.76
CA PRO A 33 38.35 -17.97 10.87
C PRO A 33 38.19 -18.86 12.10
N VAL A 34 38.37 -20.17 11.90
CA VAL A 34 38.50 -21.17 12.95
C VAL A 34 39.75 -20.89 13.78
N SER A 35 39.61 -20.86 15.10
CA SER A 35 40.72 -20.78 16.03
C SER A 35 40.62 -21.95 17.01
N ALA A 36 41.56 -22.89 16.90
CA ALA A 36 41.69 -24.03 17.79
C ALA A 36 42.57 -23.65 19.00
N PRO A 37 42.15 -23.96 20.24
CA PRO A 37 43.04 -23.98 21.39
C PRO A 37 43.60 -25.39 21.69
N PRO A 38 44.75 -25.46 22.39
CA PRO A 38 45.60 -26.65 22.60
C PRO A 38 45.02 -27.70 23.58
N PRO A 39 45.59 -28.91 23.64
CA PRO A 39 45.20 -29.92 24.62
C PRO A 39 45.72 -29.53 26.02
N VAL A 40 44.83 -29.47 26.99
CA VAL A 40 45.17 -29.28 28.40
C VAL A 40 44.75 -30.48 29.23
N ALA A 41 45.66 -30.85 30.11
CA ALA A 41 45.79 -32.09 30.84
C ALA A 41 44.63 -32.41 31.80
N ALA A 42 44.51 -33.71 32.09
CA ALA A 42 43.62 -34.29 33.07
C ALA A 42 43.79 -33.67 34.47
N ALA A 43 42.68 -33.26 35.07
CA ALA A 43 42.57 -32.84 36.46
C ALA A 43 41.70 -33.86 37.25
N PRO A 44 41.94 -34.03 38.56
CA PRO A 44 41.43 -35.15 39.35
C PRO A 44 39.94 -35.02 39.71
N ALA A 45 39.32 -36.16 40.02
CA ALA A 45 37.92 -36.31 40.38
C ALA A 45 37.53 -35.48 41.62
N VAL A 46 36.45 -34.70 41.49
CA VAL A 46 35.82 -33.93 42.58
C VAL A 46 34.56 -34.67 43.06
N PRO A 47 34.24 -34.70 44.37
CA PRO A 47 33.11 -35.46 44.90
C PRO A 47 31.75 -34.97 44.38
N ALA A 48 30.84 -35.91 44.12
CA ALA A 48 29.50 -35.68 43.61
C ALA A 48 28.64 -34.83 44.56
N VAL A 49 28.28 -33.63 44.12
CA VAL A 49 27.23 -32.80 44.72
C VAL A 49 25.87 -33.29 44.18
N PRO A 50 24.84 -33.50 45.02
CA PRO A 50 23.53 -33.94 44.55
C PRO A 50 22.92 -32.90 43.59
N PRO A 51 22.28 -33.32 42.49
CA PRO A 51 21.73 -32.40 41.51
C PRO A 51 20.55 -31.63 42.11
N VAL A 52 20.68 -30.31 42.21
CA VAL A 52 19.56 -29.41 42.45
C VAL A 52 18.63 -29.49 41.24
N ALA A 53 17.36 -29.81 41.48
CA ALA A 53 16.36 -29.89 40.43
C ALA A 53 16.26 -28.54 39.69
N ALA A 54 16.64 -28.54 38.41
CA ALA A 54 16.50 -27.36 37.56
C ALA A 54 15.01 -27.04 37.36
N PRO A 55 14.58 -25.78 37.50
CA PRO A 55 13.20 -25.39 37.22
C PRO A 55 12.89 -25.66 35.74
N VAL A 56 11.88 -26.48 35.49
CA VAL A 56 11.38 -26.77 34.15
C VAL A 56 10.71 -25.50 33.61
N LEU A 57 11.42 -24.76 32.75
CA LEU A 57 10.86 -23.65 31.98
C LEU A 57 9.79 -24.22 31.04
N ARG A 58 8.52 -23.94 31.32
CA ARG A 58 7.41 -24.28 30.44
C ARG A 58 7.57 -23.50 29.13
N PRO A 59 7.45 -24.14 27.95
CA PRO A 59 7.40 -23.42 26.68
C PRO A 59 6.21 -22.48 26.69
N VAL A 60 6.46 -21.17 26.63
CA VAL A 60 5.42 -20.17 26.39
C VAL A 60 4.98 -20.34 24.95
N ALA A 61 3.70 -20.66 24.74
CA ALA A 61 3.12 -20.74 23.41
C ALA A 61 3.30 -19.38 22.70
N PRO A 62 3.65 -19.37 21.39
CA PRO A 62 3.78 -18.13 20.64
C PRO A 62 2.49 -17.31 20.75
N ALA A 63 2.62 -16.01 21.04
CA ALA A 63 1.48 -15.11 21.01
C ALA A 63 0.83 -15.14 19.61
N PRO A 64 -0.51 -15.16 19.50
CA PRO A 64 -1.18 -15.14 18.21
C PRO A 64 -0.80 -13.86 17.46
N VAL A 65 -0.24 -14.04 16.27
CA VAL A 65 0.05 -12.93 15.35
C VAL A 65 -1.29 -12.30 14.95
N PRO A 66 -1.46 -10.97 15.01
CA PRO A 66 -2.68 -10.31 14.54
C PRO A 66 -2.94 -10.71 13.09
N ALA A 67 -4.12 -11.29 12.81
CA ALA A 67 -4.52 -11.61 11.45
C ALA A 67 -4.52 -10.32 10.61
N ALA A 68 -3.87 -10.36 9.44
CA ALA A 68 -3.96 -9.26 8.49
C ALA A 68 -5.44 -8.98 8.16
N PRO A 69 -5.85 -7.71 7.95
CA PRO A 69 -7.22 -7.40 7.58
C PRO A 69 -7.61 -8.22 6.35
N ALA A 70 -8.64 -9.06 6.49
CA ALA A 70 -9.14 -9.83 5.37
C ALA A 70 -9.67 -8.87 4.31
N ILE A 71 -9.17 -8.95 3.08
CA ILE A 71 -9.81 -8.28 1.95
C ILE A 71 -11.22 -8.87 1.84
N PRO A 72 -12.28 -8.04 1.82
CA PRO A 72 -13.64 -8.55 1.83
C PRO A 72 -13.89 -9.51 0.67
N ALA A 73 -14.16 -10.78 0.99
CA ALA A 73 -14.72 -11.72 0.04
C ALA A 73 -16.22 -11.45 -0.07
N GLY A 74 -16.73 -11.24 -1.27
CA GLY A 74 -18.15 -10.90 -1.46
C GLY A 74 -18.49 -10.40 -2.86
N PRO A 75 -19.77 -10.12 -3.12
CA PRO A 75 -20.23 -9.66 -4.41
C PRO A 75 -19.57 -8.34 -4.80
N VAL A 76 -19.32 -8.20 -6.10
CA VAL A 76 -18.78 -6.99 -6.72
C VAL A 76 -19.91 -6.22 -7.40
N ASP A 77 -19.85 -4.90 -7.31
CA ASP A 77 -20.74 -4.03 -8.07
C ASP A 77 -20.36 -4.09 -9.56
N SER A 78 -21.31 -4.42 -10.43
CA SER A 78 -21.04 -4.59 -11.86
C SER A 78 -20.67 -3.28 -12.56
N ARG A 79 -21.20 -2.15 -12.06
CA ARG A 79 -20.94 -0.82 -12.64
C ARG A 79 -19.51 -0.35 -12.38
N THR A 80 -19.04 -0.46 -11.15
CA THR A 80 -17.74 0.07 -10.71
C THR A 80 -16.65 -0.99 -10.59
N GLY A 81 -17.00 -2.26 -10.40
CA GLY A 81 -16.04 -3.34 -10.14
C GLY A 81 -15.49 -3.35 -8.71
N LEU A 82 -16.00 -2.49 -7.84
CA LEU A 82 -15.66 -2.43 -6.42
C LEU A 82 -16.46 -3.47 -5.62
N HIS A 83 -15.97 -3.87 -4.45
CA HIS A 83 -16.74 -4.72 -3.56
C HIS A 83 -18.00 -3.98 -3.09
N GLN A 84 -19.16 -4.63 -3.15
CA GLN A 84 -20.42 -4.00 -2.75
C GLN A 84 -20.40 -3.55 -1.28
N ALA A 85 -19.73 -4.31 -0.41
CA ALA A 85 -19.57 -3.95 1.01
C ALA A 85 -18.74 -2.68 1.23
N ALA A 86 -17.86 -2.34 0.29
CA ALA A 86 -17.00 -1.16 0.36
C ALA A 86 -17.61 0.06 -0.36
N LEU A 87 -18.55 -0.17 -1.28
CA LEU A 87 -19.23 0.88 -2.03
C LEU A 87 -20.32 1.51 -1.17
N ILE A 88 -20.28 2.84 -1.01
CA ILE A 88 -21.26 3.57 -0.21
C ILE A 88 -22.30 4.19 -1.13
N SER A 89 -21.86 4.83 -2.22
CA SER A 89 -22.77 5.40 -3.21
C SER A 89 -22.07 5.66 -4.54
N VAL A 90 -22.85 5.59 -5.62
CA VAL A 90 -22.49 6.12 -6.94
C VAL A 90 -23.57 7.12 -7.33
N THR A 91 -23.19 8.36 -7.57
CA THR A 91 -24.10 9.42 -8.03
C THR A 91 -23.62 10.03 -9.33
N GLY A 92 -24.54 10.59 -10.11
CA GLY A 92 -24.26 11.17 -11.43
C GLY A 92 -24.34 10.16 -12.58
N ASP A 93 -23.85 10.60 -13.74
CA ASP A 93 -23.96 9.94 -15.03
C ASP A 93 -22.74 10.27 -15.92
N ALA A 94 -22.71 9.67 -17.12
CA ALA A 94 -21.60 9.80 -18.05
C ALA A 94 -21.52 11.14 -18.79
N ASP A 95 -22.60 11.94 -18.78
CA ASP A 95 -22.64 13.27 -19.41
C ASP A 95 -22.11 14.36 -18.47
N SER A 96 -22.33 14.22 -17.16
CA SER A 96 -21.94 15.24 -16.17
C SER A 96 -20.63 14.92 -15.43
N ARG A 97 -20.55 13.71 -14.86
CA ARG A 97 -19.47 13.10 -14.06
C ARG A 97 -20.09 12.12 -13.06
N PHE A 98 -19.38 11.04 -12.75
CA PHE A 98 -19.72 10.20 -11.62
C PHE A 98 -18.99 10.64 -10.35
N THR A 99 -19.68 10.55 -9.21
CA THR A 99 -19.08 10.65 -7.89
C THR A 99 -19.28 9.33 -7.16
N VAL A 100 -18.18 8.72 -6.76
CA VAL A 100 -18.15 7.42 -6.08
C VAL A 100 -17.62 7.62 -4.66
N LEU A 101 -18.41 7.25 -3.66
CA LEU A 101 -17.99 7.19 -2.26
C LEU A 101 -17.74 5.73 -1.88
N PHE A 102 -16.56 5.43 -1.35
CA PHE A 102 -16.18 4.06 -1.04
C PHE A 102 -15.16 3.98 0.11
N ARG A 103 -15.02 2.80 0.69
CA ARG A 103 -14.05 2.49 1.75
C ARG A 103 -12.81 1.80 1.14
N PRO A 104 -11.67 2.51 0.97
CA PRO A 104 -10.48 1.94 0.34
C PRO A 104 -9.88 0.79 1.15
N ALA A 105 -9.99 0.81 2.48
CA ALA A 105 -9.49 -0.28 3.33
C ALA A 105 -10.24 -1.60 3.14
N GLN A 106 -11.39 -1.57 2.45
CA GLN A 106 -12.24 -2.72 2.15
C GLN A 106 -12.24 -3.07 0.67
N THR A 107 -11.35 -2.46 -0.12
CA THR A 107 -11.21 -2.76 -1.55
C THR A 107 -9.76 -2.92 -1.94
N ASP A 108 -9.48 -3.82 -2.88
CA ASP A 108 -8.16 -3.94 -3.48
C ASP A 108 -7.76 -2.67 -4.26
N ALA A 109 -6.48 -2.28 -4.16
CA ALA A 109 -5.96 -1.08 -4.82
C ALA A 109 -6.05 -1.17 -6.36
N GLY A 110 -5.86 -2.37 -6.92
CA GLY A 110 -6.06 -2.63 -8.34
C GLY A 110 -7.50 -2.36 -8.77
N LYS A 111 -8.47 -2.86 -8.01
CA LYS A 111 -9.91 -2.59 -8.26
C LYS A 111 -10.27 -1.11 -8.14
N ILE A 112 -9.74 -0.41 -7.15
CA ILE A 112 -9.92 1.05 -7.00
C ILE A 112 -9.39 1.77 -8.24
N SER A 113 -8.21 1.39 -8.75
CA SER A 113 -7.60 2.02 -9.92
C SER A 113 -8.31 1.71 -11.24
N ALA A 114 -8.92 0.52 -11.36
CA ALA A 114 -9.65 0.10 -12.56
C ALA A 114 -11.10 0.63 -12.62
N ALA A 115 -11.66 1.00 -11.47
CA ALA A 115 -13.07 1.36 -11.35
C ALA A 115 -13.52 2.54 -12.24
N PRO A 116 -12.75 3.64 -12.42
CA PRO A 116 -13.14 4.72 -13.31
C PRO A 116 -13.37 4.27 -14.76
N ALA A 117 -12.44 3.48 -15.30
CA ALA A 117 -12.53 2.97 -16.66
C ALA A 117 -13.66 1.95 -16.81
N GLN A 118 -13.92 1.13 -15.79
CA GLN A 118 -15.07 0.24 -15.80
C GLN A 118 -16.39 1.02 -15.80
N LEU A 119 -16.50 2.04 -14.95
CA LEU A 119 -17.71 2.84 -14.80
C LEU A 119 -18.09 3.57 -16.09
N CYS A 120 -17.12 4.15 -16.80
CA CYS A 120 -17.37 4.78 -18.11
C CYS A 120 -17.73 3.74 -19.18
N ARG A 121 -17.05 2.58 -19.23
CA ARG A 121 -17.36 1.52 -20.19
C ARG A 121 -18.77 0.97 -20.03
N GLN A 122 -19.27 0.86 -18.81
CA GLN A 122 -20.65 0.47 -18.52
C GLN A 122 -21.67 1.50 -19.04
N ALA A 123 -21.24 2.74 -19.25
CA ALA A 123 -22.03 3.78 -19.90
C ALA A 123 -21.72 3.92 -21.41
N GLY A 124 -20.94 3.00 -22.00
CA GLY A 124 -20.56 3.02 -23.40
C GLY A 124 -19.52 4.08 -23.78
N ARG A 125 -18.72 4.56 -22.81
CA ARG A 125 -17.74 5.64 -23.03
C ARG A 125 -16.35 5.28 -22.52
N ASP A 126 -15.35 5.96 -23.05
CA ASP A 126 -13.98 5.88 -22.54
C ASP A 126 -13.77 6.77 -21.30
N LEU A 127 -12.76 6.44 -20.51
CA LEU A 127 -12.33 7.28 -19.39
C LEU A 127 -11.59 8.51 -19.94
N LYS A 128 -12.02 9.70 -19.53
CA LYS A 128 -11.32 10.96 -19.84
C LYS A 128 -10.40 11.38 -18.69
N ASP A 129 -10.93 11.41 -17.48
CA ASP A 129 -10.18 11.81 -16.29
C ASP A 129 -10.76 11.15 -15.03
N SER A 130 -9.92 10.92 -14.02
CA SER A 130 -10.36 10.50 -12.70
C SER A 130 -9.45 11.04 -11.61
N ARG A 131 -10.05 11.43 -10.49
CA ARG A 131 -9.32 11.85 -9.31
C ARG A 131 -9.96 11.31 -8.04
N THR A 132 -9.13 10.90 -7.08
CA THR A 132 -9.56 10.40 -5.78
C THR A 132 -9.02 11.30 -4.69
N ASN A 133 -9.91 11.83 -3.85
CA ASN A 133 -9.53 12.62 -2.70
C ASN A 133 -9.23 11.73 -1.51
N LYS A 134 -8.14 12.05 -0.80
CA LYS A 134 -7.81 11.43 0.49
C LYS A 134 -8.75 12.03 1.56
N PRO A 135 -9.28 11.24 2.51
CA PRO A 135 -10.12 11.79 3.56
C PRO A 135 -9.25 12.68 4.45
N GLY A 136 -9.67 13.92 4.71
CA GLY A 136 -9.00 14.78 5.68
C GLY A 136 -9.14 14.22 7.09
N ALA A 137 -8.15 14.48 7.96
CA ALA A 137 -8.08 13.94 9.33
C ALA A 137 -9.28 14.32 10.24
N GLY A 138 -10.14 15.26 9.82
CA GLY A 138 -11.38 15.66 10.50
C GLY A 138 -12.65 15.44 9.68
N SER A 139 -12.64 14.54 8.69
CA SER A 139 -13.81 14.30 7.84
C SER A 139 -14.96 13.67 8.64
N ALA A 140 -16.20 14.11 8.40
CA ALA A 140 -17.41 13.54 8.99
C ALA A 140 -17.61 12.04 8.66
N MET A 141 -16.88 11.51 7.67
CA MET A 141 -16.86 10.09 7.32
C MET A 141 -15.42 9.54 7.34
N PRO A 142 -14.93 9.09 8.50
CA PRO A 142 -13.60 8.48 8.62
C PRO A 142 -13.48 7.22 7.75
N GLY A 143 -12.36 7.08 7.04
CA GLY A 143 -12.10 5.91 6.22
C GLY A 143 -12.91 5.83 4.92
N VAL A 144 -13.56 6.92 4.50
CA VAL A 144 -14.29 7.01 3.22
C VAL A 144 -13.56 7.94 2.26
N GLN A 145 -13.31 7.46 1.05
CA GLN A 145 -12.75 8.25 -0.04
C GLN A 145 -13.81 8.60 -1.08
N MET A 146 -13.62 9.75 -1.72
CA MET A 146 -14.43 10.21 -2.84
C MET A 146 -13.61 10.16 -4.11
N MET A 147 -14.11 9.45 -5.11
CA MET A 147 -13.56 9.39 -6.45
C MET A 147 -14.51 10.09 -7.41
N ILE A 148 -13.98 11.05 -8.17
CA ILE A 148 -14.71 11.76 -9.22
C ILE A 148 -14.20 11.24 -10.56
N VAL A 149 -15.12 10.81 -11.41
CA VAL A 149 -14.83 10.22 -12.72
C VAL A 149 -15.51 11.03 -13.82
N THR A 150 -14.73 11.43 -14.82
CA THR A 150 -15.23 12.11 -16.02
C THR A 150 -15.04 11.17 -17.20
N CYS A 151 -16.12 10.85 -17.91
CA CYS A 151 -16.07 10.07 -19.13
C CYS A 151 -15.82 10.96 -20.35
N ALA A 152 -15.37 10.36 -21.45
CA ALA A 152 -15.34 11.04 -22.74
C ALA A 152 -16.76 11.38 -23.22
N ALA A 153 -16.86 12.29 -24.18
CA ALA A 153 -18.13 12.47 -24.90
C ALA A 153 -18.42 11.22 -25.75
N ALA A 154 -19.70 10.93 -26.00
CA ALA A 154 -20.11 9.87 -26.91
C ALA A 154 -19.82 10.23 -28.37
#